data_AF-A0A6P0KBZ1-F1
#
_entry.id   AF-A0A6P0KBZ1-F1
#
_cell.length_a   1.000
_cell.length_b   1.000
_cell.length_c   1.000
_cell.angle_alpha   90.00
_cell.angle_beta   90.00
_cell.angle_gamma   90.00
#
_symmetry.space_group_name_H-M   'P 1'
#
loop_
_entity.id
_entity.type
_entity.pdbx_description
1 polymer ?
#
loop_
_entity_poly.entity_id
_entity_poly.type
_entity_poly.pdbx_seq_one_letter_code
_entity_poly.pdbx_strand_id
1 'polypeptide(L)'
;MFKKAKGKRPIYLDNPYNDKLLAMVMALTSEVSVLHERLDTVERLLTAKGFLSIEGIETYEPDEQVAQEREQWRRNYIARVLRVLQEE
;
A
#
# COMPACT_ATOMS: atom_id res chain seq x y z
N MET A 1 9.47 -26.12 -14.83
CA MET A 1 10.65 -25.22 -14.85
C MET A 1 10.28 -24.01 -15.70
N PHE A 2 10.04 -22.83 -15.10
CA PHE A 2 9.61 -21.64 -15.85
C PHE A 2 10.77 -21.15 -16.75
N LYS A 3 10.50 -21.01 -18.05
CA LYS A 3 11.49 -20.63 -19.07
C LYS A 3 11.87 -19.16 -18.85
N LYS A 4 13.07 -18.90 -18.34
CA LYS A 4 13.58 -17.53 -18.12
C LYS A 4 13.85 -16.87 -19.48
N ALA A 5 13.21 -15.73 -19.74
CA ALA A 5 13.43 -14.98 -20.98
C ALA A 5 14.92 -14.59 -21.11
N LYS A 6 15.51 -14.78 -22.30
CA LYS A 6 16.95 -14.57 -22.58
C LYS A 6 17.29 -13.18 -23.13
N GLY A 7 16.31 -12.28 -23.25
CA GLY A 7 16.52 -10.92 -23.76
C GLY A 7 17.15 -9.99 -22.72
N LYS A 8 18.02 -9.06 -23.14
CA LYS A 8 18.38 -7.90 -22.32
C LYS A 8 17.09 -7.15 -21.97
N ARG A 9 16.92 -6.77 -20.70
CA ARG A 9 15.78 -5.93 -20.29
C ARG A 9 15.82 -4.64 -21.11
N PRO A 10 14.75 -4.28 -21.84
CA PRO A 10 14.70 -3.01 -22.53
C PRO A 10 14.83 -1.88 -21.51
N ILE A 11 15.65 -0.90 -21.86
CA ILE A 11 15.80 0.35 -21.13
C ILE A 11 14.95 1.35 -21.90
N TYR A 12 13.93 1.91 -21.24
CA TYR A 12 12.98 2.82 -21.85
C TYR A 12 13.27 4.28 -21.48
N LEU A 13 13.78 4.51 -20.27
CA LEU A 13 14.16 5.83 -19.76
C LEU A 13 15.68 6.04 -19.83
N ASP A 14 16.12 7.30 -19.76
CA ASP A 14 17.53 7.69 -19.92
C ASP A 14 18.49 6.99 -18.94
N ASN A 15 17.97 6.54 -17.79
CA ASN A 15 18.71 5.82 -16.78
C ASN A 15 18.03 4.48 -16.43
N PRO A 16 18.74 3.33 -16.50
CA PRO A 16 18.21 2.02 -16.09
C PRO A 16 17.69 1.97 -14.64
N TYR A 17 18.14 2.85 -13.75
CA TYR A 17 17.61 2.99 -12.40
C TYR A 17 16.19 3.58 -12.40
N ASN A 18 15.86 4.45 -13.35
CA ASN A 18 14.52 5.03 -13.47
C ASN A 18 13.49 4.00 -13.94
N ASP A 19 13.85 3.12 -14.89
CA ASP A 19 12.98 2.02 -15.30
C ASP A 19 12.68 1.05 -14.16
N LYS A 20 13.70 0.78 -13.32
CA LYS A 20 13.52 -0.05 -12.12
C LYS A 20 12.62 0.64 -11.09
N LEU A 21 12.83 1.93 -10.85
CA LEU A 21 11.98 2.71 -9.95
C LEU A 21 10.53 2.73 -10.45
N LEU A 22 10.31 2.99 -11.74
CA LEU A 22 8.99 2.96 -12.35
C LEU A 22 8.33 1.59 -12.19
N ALA A 23 9.07 0.50 -12.46
CA ALA A 23 8.56 -0.85 -12.27
C ALA A 23 8.19 -1.15 -10.80
N MET A 24 8.98 -0.67 -9.84
CA MET A 24 8.67 -0.78 -8.41
C MET A 24 7.42 0.01 -8.03
N VAL A 25 7.28 1.25 -8.51
CA VAL A 25 6.10 2.08 -8.27
C VAL A 25 4.85 1.43 -8.87
N MET A 26 4.91 0.96 -10.11
CA MET A 26 3.78 0.28 -10.77
C MET A 26 3.35 -0.99 -10.03
N ALA A 27 4.31 -1.77 -9.53
CA ALA A 27 4.01 -2.96 -8.71
C ALA A 27 3.32 -2.55 -7.40
N LEU A 28 3.84 -1.55 -6.69
CA LEU A 28 3.23 -1.04 -5.45
C LEU A 28 1.84 -0.46 -5.69
N THR A 29 1.64 0.32 -6.75
CA THR A 29 0.33 0.87 -7.13
C THR A 29 -0.69 -0.24 -7.39
N SER A 30 -0.27 -1.32 -8.05
CA SER A 30 -1.13 -2.49 -8.28
C SER A 30 -1.59 -3.12 -6.97
N GLU A 31 -0.66 -3.33 -6.03
CA GLU A 31 -0.98 -3.87 -4.70
C GLU A 31 -1.90 -2.93 -3.90
N VAL A 32 -1.66 -1.61 -3.95
CA VAL A 32 -2.53 -0.61 -3.30
C VAL A 32 -3.94 -0.63 -3.90
N SER A 33 -4.07 -0.76 -5.22
CA SER A 33 -5.38 -0.87 -5.88
C SER A 33 -6.15 -2.09 -5.37
N VAL A 34 -5.50 -3.25 -5.27
CA VAL A 34 -6.13 -4.48 -4.76
C VAL A 34 -6.54 -4.31 -3.29
N LEU A 35 -5.71 -3.67 -2.46
CA LEU A 35 -6.06 -3.40 -1.06
C LEU A 35 -7.28 -2.46 -0.95
N HIS A 36 -7.35 -1.44 -1.81
CA HIS A 36 -8.46 -0.49 -1.86
C HIS A 36 -9.77 -1.19 -2.25
N GLU A 37 -9.77 -2.04 -3.28
CA GLU A 37 -10.94 -2.84 -3.68
C GLU A 37 -11.39 -3.80 -2.58
N ARG A 38 -10.43 -4.40 -1.86
CA ARG A 38 -10.75 -5.29 -0.73
C ARG A 38 -11.39 -4.52 0.43
N LEU A 39 -10.93 -3.30 0.70
CA LEU A 39 -11.51 -2.46 1.75
C LEU A 39 -12.93 -2.01 1.37
N ASP A 40 -13.14 -1.51 0.14
CA ASP A 40 -14.46 -1.16 -0.39
C ASP A 40 -15.43 -2.34 -0.30
N THR A 41 -14.97 -3.55 -0.63
CA THR A 41 -15.78 -4.76 -0.49
C THR A 41 -16.22 -5.00 0.96
N VAL A 42 -15.32 -4.82 1.94
CA VAL A 42 -15.62 -4.97 3.36
C VAL A 42 -16.65 -3.92 3.81
N GLU A 43 -16.46 -2.66 3.44
CA GLU A 43 -17.35 -1.56 3.78
C GLU A 43 -18.76 -1.76 3.23
N ARG A 44 -18.88 -2.18 1.95
CA ARG A 44 -20.15 -2.51 1.31
C ARG A 44 -20.85 -3.68 1.99
N LEU A 45 -20.11 -4.74 2.32
CA LEU A 45 -20.68 -5.91 3.00
C LEU A 45 -21.17 -5.59 4.41
N LEU A 46 -20.44 -4.75 5.15
CA LEU A 46 -20.87 -4.31 6.50
C LEU A 46 -22.06 -3.35 6.43
N THR A 47 -22.07 -2.44 5.45
CA THR A 47 -23.21 -1.54 5.19
C THR A 47 -24.46 -2.31 4.81
N ALA A 48 -24.35 -3.29 3.89
CA ALA A 48 -25.47 -4.13 3.47
C ALA A 48 -26.07 -4.96 4.62
N LYS A 49 -25.27 -5.28 5.64
CA LYS A 49 -25.72 -5.97 6.87
C LYS A 49 -26.20 -5.02 7.97
N GLY A 50 -26.11 -3.70 7.76
CA GLY A 50 -26.53 -2.68 8.72
C GLY A 50 -25.58 -2.48 9.92
N PHE A 51 -24.32 -2.91 9.83
CA PHE A 51 -23.35 -2.76 10.93
C PHE A 51 -22.73 -1.37 11.02
N LEU A 52 -22.62 -0.65 9.90
CA LEU A 52 -22.12 0.71 9.81
C LEU A 52 -22.71 1.41 8.59
N SER A 53 -22.50 2.72 8.47
CA SER A 53 -22.75 3.49 7.25
C SER A 53 -21.44 3.99 6.65
N ILE A 54 -21.40 4.16 5.32
CA ILE A 54 -20.25 4.77 4.64
C ILE A 54 -20.00 6.19 5.19
N GLU A 55 -21.06 6.98 5.39
CA GLU A 55 -20.96 8.30 6.02
C GLU A 55 -20.30 8.23 7.40
N GLY A 56 -20.65 7.23 8.22
CA GLY A 56 -20.05 7.05 9.53
C GLY A 56 -18.56 6.71 9.50
N ILE A 57 -18.05 6.14 8.40
CA ILE A 57 -16.61 5.95 8.19
C ILE A 57 -15.95 7.29 7.84
N GLU A 58 -16.53 8.05 6.92
CA GLU A 58 -15.99 9.34 6.46
C GLU A 58 -15.97 10.40 7.58
N THR A 59 -16.94 10.36 8.49
CA THR A 59 -17.04 11.28 9.61
C THR A 59 -16.46 10.71 10.91
N TYR A 60 -15.78 9.57 10.86
CA TYR A 60 -15.23 8.94 12.06
C TYR A 60 -14.07 9.76 12.63
N GLU A 61 -14.27 10.30 13.83
CA GLU A 61 -13.20 10.93 14.61
C GLU A 61 -12.64 9.94 15.65
N PRO A 62 -11.38 9.52 15.52
CA PRO A 62 -10.76 8.67 16.53
C PRO A 62 -10.58 9.44 17.83
N ASP A 63 -10.81 8.77 18.97
CA ASP A 63 -10.42 9.31 20.26
C ASP A 63 -8.89 9.38 20.42
N GLU A 64 -8.44 9.99 21.52
CA GLU A 64 -7.02 10.17 21.79
C GLU A 64 -6.25 8.85 21.85
N GLN A 65 -6.87 7.79 22.40
CA GLN A 65 -6.23 6.48 22.50
C GLN A 65 -6.03 5.87 21.10
N VAL A 66 -7.07 5.84 20.28
CA VAL A 66 -7.00 5.31 18.90
C VAL A 66 -6.02 6.12 18.06
N ALA A 67 -5.98 7.44 18.23
CA ALA A 67 -5.02 8.30 17.56
C ALA A 67 -3.56 7.96 17.93
N GLN A 68 -3.28 7.74 19.23
CA GLN A 68 -1.96 7.34 19.71
C GLN A 68 -1.55 5.95 19.18
N GLU A 69 -2.47 4.98 19.17
CA GLU A 69 -2.22 3.65 18.63
C GLU A 69 -1.89 3.69 17.14
N ARG A 70 -2.64 4.48 16.35
CA ARG A 70 -2.38 4.68 14.92
C ARG A 70 -1.03 5.34 14.67
N GLU A 71 -0.69 6.35 15.47
CA GLU A 71 0.60 7.03 15.38
C GLU A 71 1.76 6.07 15.68
N GLN A 72 1.66 5.28 16.75
CA GLN A 72 2.67 4.28 17.08
C GLN A 72 2.81 3.23 15.97
N TRP A 73 1.69 2.76 15.43
CA TRP A 73 1.68 1.82 14.32
C TRP A 73 2.35 2.40 13.08
N ARG A 74 2.03 3.65 12.70
CA ARG A 74 2.67 4.36 11.58
C ARG A 74 4.16 4.49 11.76
N ARG A 75 4.63 4.93 12.94
CA ARG A 75 6.07 5.05 13.24
C ARG A 75 6.78 3.72 13.07
N ASN A 76 6.21 2.64 13.62
CA ASN A 76 6.77 1.30 13.49
C ASN A 76 6.80 0.82 12.04
N TYR A 77 5.75 1.10 11.27
CA TYR A 77 5.68 0.75 9.86
C TYR A 77 6.75 1.47 9.05
N ILE A 78 6.85 2.79 9.19
CA ILE A 78 7.87 3.62 8.52
C ILE A 78 9.27 3.15 8.90
N ALA A 79 9.54 2.90 10.18
CA ALA A 79 10.84 2.40 10.64
C ALA A 79 11.23 1.07 9.98
N ARG A 80 10.29 0.12 9.83
CA ARG A 80 10.54 -1.15 9.13
C ARG A 80 10.84 -0.96 7.65
N VAL A 81 10.11 -0.05 6.98
CA VAL A 81 10.33 0.25 5.55
C VAL A 81 11.68 0.92 5.33
N LEU A 82 12.03 1.88 6.18
CA LEU A 82 13.27 2.66 6.06
C LEU A 82 14.51 1.98 6.67
N ARG A 83 14.36 0.82 7.33
CA ARG A 83 15.47 0.09 7.93
C ARG A 83 16.62 -0.17 6.95
N VAL A 84 16.30 -0.43 5.68
CA VAL A 84 17.29 -0.65 4.60
C VAL A 84 18.20 0.56 4.36
N LEU A 85 17.77 1.78 4.74
CA LEU A 85 18.55 3.01 4.61
C LEU A 85 19.40 3.33 5.85
N GLN A 86 19.23 2.59 6.96
CA GLN A 86 19.95 2.81 8.22
C GLN A 86 21.11 1.83 8.43
N GLU A 87 21.20 0.76 7.62
CA GLU A 87 22.22 -0.30 7.71
C GLU A 87 23.43 -0.06 6.77
N GLU A 88 23.79 1.20 6.47
CA GLU A 88 25.05 1.58 5.81
C GLU A 88 26.16 1.99 6.78
#